data_AF-I4MV78-F1
#
_entry.id   AF-I4MV78-F1
#
_cell.length_a   1.000
_cell.length_b   1.000
_cell.length_c   1.000
_cell.angle_alpha   90.00
_cell.angle_beta   90.00
_cell.angle_gamma   90.00
#
_symmetry.space_group_name_H-M   'P 1'
#
loop_
_entity.id
_entity.type
_entity.pdbx_description
1 polymer ?
#
loop_
_entity_poly.entity_id
_entity_poly.type
_entity_poly.pdbx_seq_one_letter_code
_entity_poly.pdbx_strand_id
1 'polypeptide(L)'
;MRSEWNDLWLLTKVRHERKQPQVLEESVPATPPTTRHPKPRVLGDQTAVVTGPKGEEIHCDPYGRVKVQFFWDREGQGDDTSSCWLRVSSSWAGERYGGVAIPRIGMEVLVTFLEGDPDQPV
;
A
#
# COMPACT_ATOMS: atom_id res chain seq x y z
N MET A 1 23.94 42.17 12.81
CA MET A 1 23.12 41.45 11.82
C MET A 1 24.07 40.51 11.08
N ARG A 2 24.00 39.17 11.14
CA ARG A 2 23.11 38.24 11.85
C ARG A 2 23.88 36.93 12.10
N SER A 3 24.02 36.51 13.36
CA SER A 3 24.50 35.18 13.80
C SER A 3 23.57 34.03 13.37
N GLU A 4 22.49 34.37 12.67
CA GLU A 4 21.37 33.52 12.30
C GLU A 4 21.63 32.67 11.03
N TRP A 5 22.84 32.70 10.47
CA TRP A 5 23.15 32.06 9.16
C TRP A 5 24.24 30.98 9.21
N ASN A 6 24.89 30.77 10.36
CA ASN A 6 25.89 29.72 10.57
C ASN A 6 25.26 28.53 11.30
N ASP A 7 24.40 27.80 10.61
CA ASP A 7 23.74 26.61 11.15
C ASP A 7 24.12 25.33 10.38
N LEU A 8 23.70 24.17 10.86
CA LEU A 8 24.10 22.88 10.29
C LEU A 8 23.31 22.57 9.00
N TRP A 9 23.99 22.49 7.86
CA TRP A 9 23.36 22.25 6.56
C TRP A 9 23.64 20.84 6.03
N LEU A 10 22.61 20.14 5.53
CA LEU A 10 22.75 18.85 4.84
C LEU A 10 22.77 19.07 3.32
N LEU A 11 23.89 18.73 2.70
CA LEU A 11 24.10 18.91 1.27
C LEU A 11 23.63 17.65 0.52
N THR A 12 22.45 17.73 -0.08
CA THR A 12 21.78 16.56 -0.70
C THR A 12 22.30 16.22 -2.09
N LYS A 13 22.88 17.19 -2.81
CA LYS A 13 23.47 16.99 -4.14
C LYS A 13 24.35 18.18 -4.55
N VAL A 14 25.59 17.92 -4.98
CA VAL A 14 26.44 18.93 -5.64
C VAL A 14 26.47 18.66 -7.14
N ARG A 15 26.16 19.68 -7.95
CA ARG A 15 26.45 19.67 -9.38
C ARG A 15 27.28 20.91 -9.70
N HIS A 16 28.43 20.71 -10.33
CA HIS A 16 29.32 21.79 -10.76
C HIS A 16 29.34 21.78 -12.29
N GLU A 17 29.01 22.91 -12.90
CA GLU A 17 29.08 23.07 -14.35
C GLU A 17 29.56 24.47 -14.70
N ARG A 18 30.32 24.60 -15.80
CA ARG A 18 30.82 25.88 -16.28
C ARG A 18 30.59 26.12 -17.77
N LYS A 19 30.20 27.37 -18.00
CA LYS A 19 30.29 28.28 -19.16
C LYS A 19 29.38 28.03 -20.38
N GLN A 20 28.40 28.91 -20.48
CA GLN A 20 27.57 29.19 -21.67
C GLN A 20 28.19 30.31 -22.54
N PRO A 21 27.87 30.32 -23.84
CA PRO A 21 26.96 31.38 -24.30
C PRO A 21 25.89 30.91 -25.32
N GLN A 22 24.64 31.29 -25.00
CA GLN A 22 23.40 31.38 -25.81
C GLN A 22 22.71 30.04 -26.21
N VAL A 23 21.38 29.84 -26.10
CA VAL A 23 20.19 30.66 -25.75
C VAL A 23 19.11 29.74 -25.13
N LEU A 24 18.27 30.33 -24.26
CA LEU A 24 17.03 29.87 -23.61
C LEU A 24 16.56 28.40 -23.79
N GLU A 25 16.49 27.63 -22.69
CA GLU A 25 15.63 26.44 -22.60
C GLU A 25 14.51 26.64 -21.57
N GLU A 26 13.31 26.28 -22.02
CA GLU A 26 12.03 26.27 -21.32
C GLU A 26 12.01 25.20 -20.21
N SER A 27 11.47 25.55 -19.05
CA SER A 27 11.49 24.71 -17.85
C SER A 27 10.60 23.47 -18.01
N VAL A 28 11.20 22.33 -18.37
CA VAL A 28 10.54 21.03 -18.22
C VAL A 28 10.54 20.68 -16.72
N PRO A 29 9.38 20.41 -16.09
CA PRO A 29 9.37 19.96 -14.70
C PRO A 29 10.17 18.66 -14.60
N ALA A 30 11.19 18.66 -13.74
CA ALA A 30 12.06 17.51 -13.55
C ALA A 30 11.31 16.39 -12.83
N THR A 31 10.65 15.50 -13.59
CA THR A 31 10.17 14.24 -13.05
C THR A 31 11.39 13.45 -12.56
N PRO A 32 11.46 13.06 -11.28
CA PRO A 32 12.57 12.25 -10.80
C PRO A 32 12.65 10.98 -11.65
N PRO A 33 13.87 10.53 -12.02
CA PRO A 33 14.02 9.30 -12.80
C PRO A 33 13.30 8.18 -12.05
N THR A 34 12.55 7.36 -12.79
CA THR A 34 11.89 6.16 -12.27
C THR A 34 12.84 5.43 -11.33
N THR A 35 12.38 5.19 -10.11
CA THR A 35 13.19 4.70 -8.99
C THR A 35 14.06 3.52 -9.43
N ARG A 36 15.37 3.57 -9.17
CA ARG A 36 16.32 2.46 -9.45
C ARG A 36 15.97 1.15 -8.74
N HIS A 37 15.01 1.19 -7.82
CA HIS A 37 14.57 0.04 -7.05
C HIS A 37 13.37 -0.61 -7.75
N PRO A 38 13.45 -1.89 -8.12
CA PRO A 38 12.31 -2.61 -8.67
C PRO A 38 11.18 -2.66 -7.63
N LYS A 39 9.92 -2.64 -8.09
CA LYS A 39 8.76 -2.79 -7.21
C LYS A 39 8.83 -4.18 -6.52
N PRO A 40 8.67 -4.25 -5.18
CA PRO A 40 8.56 -5.53 -4.48
C PRO A 40 7.42 -6.39 -5.04
N ARG A 41 7.58 -7.72 -4.98
CA ARG A 41 6.56 -8.67 -5.43
C ARG A 41 6.35 -9.77 -4.40
N VAL A 42 5.10 -10.18 -4.20
CA VAL A 42 4.76 -11.38 -3.43
C VAL A 42 4.75 -12.58 -4.38
N LEU A 43 5.54 -13.59 -4.06
CA LEU A 43 5.65 -14.81 -4.86
C LEU A 43 4.68 -15.85 -4.31
N GLY A 44 3.41 -15.73 -4.71
CA GLY A 44 2.34 -16.66 -4.36
C GLY A 44 1.41 -16.15 -3.25
N ASP A 45 0.51 -17.02 -2.83
CA ASP A 45 -0.51 -16.70 -1.85
C ASP A 45 0.06 -16.70 -0.43
N GLN A 46 -0.53 -15.90 0.44
CA GLN A 46 -0.18 -15.81 1.85
C GLN A 46 -1.41 -16.05 2.69
N THR A 47 -1.25 -16.41 3.97
CA THR A 47 -2.37 -16.45 4.91
C THR A 47 -2.40 -15.22 5.80
N ALA A 48 -3.60 -14.85 6.23
CA ALA A 48 -3.87 -13.72 7.11
C ALA A 48 -5.09 -14.01 7.98
N VAL A 49 -5.25 -13.26 9.08
CA VAL A 49 -6.41 -13.40 9.97
C VAL A 49 -7.36 -12.24 9.74
N VAL A 50 -8.66 -12.53 9.63
CA VAL A 50 -9.70 -11.49 9.48
C VAL A 50 -9.81 -10.66 10.75
N THR A 51 -9.81 -9.33 10.60
CA THR A 51 -9.86 -8.37 11.71
C THR A 51 -11.09 -7.46 11.62
N GLY A 52 -11.39 -6.80 12.73
CA GLY A 52 -12.47 -5.83 12.82
C GLY A 52 -12.63 -5.24 14.22
N PRO A 53 -13.67 -4.44 14.46
CA PRO A 53 -13.90 -3.78 15.73
C PRO A 53 -14.06 -4.78 16.88
N LYS A 54 -13.63 -4.37 18.07
CA LYS A 54 -13.74 -5.21 19.27
C LYS A 54 -15.20 -5.54 19.58
N GLY A 55 -15.49 -6.83 19.73
CA GLY A 55 -16.83 -7.33 20.10
C GLY A 55 -17.75 -7.60 18.91
N GLU A 56 -17.30 -7.32 17.68
CA GLU A 56 -17.99 -7.76 16.48
C GLU A 56 -17.54 -9.18 16.09
N GLU A 57 -18.44 -9.92 15.46
CA GLU A 57 -18.13 -11.24 14.88
C GLU A 57 -17.90 -11.14 13.36
N ILE A 58 -18.59 -10.21 12.68
CA ILE A 58 -18.51 -10.00 11.24
C ILE A 58 -18.27 -8.52 11.00
N HIS A 59 -17.20 -8.20 10.27
CA HIS A 59 -16.88 -6.84 9.84
C HIS A 59 -16.64 -6.80 8.34
N CYS A 60 -17.68 -6.40 7.60
CA CYS A 60 -17.62 -6.27 6.15
C CYS A 60 -18.30 -5.00 5.65
N ASP A 61 -17.86 -4.52 4.49
CA ASP A 61 -18.49 -3.37 3.82
C ASP A 61 -19.65 -3.79 2.89
N PRO A 62 -20.36 -2.85 2.23
CA PRO A 62 -21.48 -3.18 1.34
C PRO A 62 -21.15 -4.11 0.16
N TYR A 63 -19.85 -4.32 -0.14
CA TYR A 63 -19.38 -5.20 -1.20
C TYR A 63 -18.90 -6.56 -0.65
N GLY A 64 -19.11 -6.83 0.65
CA GLY A 64 -18.66 -8.06 1.30
C GLY A 64 -17.15 -8.16 1.47
N ARG A 65 -16.44 -7.02 1.40
CA ARG A 65 -14.99 -6.97 1.63
C ARG A 65 -14.70 -7.08 3.11
N VAL A 66 -13.54 -7.62 3.46
CA VAL A 66 -13.08 -7.77 4.84
C VAL A 66 -11.76 -7.04 5.07
N LYS A 67 -11.40 -6.84 6.34
CA LYS A 67 -10.06 -6.41 6.74
C LYS A 67 -9.32 -7.61 7.32
N VAL A 68 -8.00 -7.61 7.18
CA VAL A 68 -7.14 -8.69 7.64
C VAL A 68 -5.89 -8.13 8.30
N GLN A 69 -5.22 -8.95 9.10
CA GLN A 69 -3.86 -8.72 9.51
C GLN A 69 -2.98 -9.87 9.01
N PHE A 70 -1.93 -9.51 8.28
CA PHE A 70 -0.92 -10.46 7.85
C PHE A 70 0.02 -10.82 9.01
N PHE A 71 0.55 -12.03 9.00
CA PHE A 71 1.48 -12.49 10.05
C PHE A 71 2.81 -11.72 10.08
N TRP A 72 3.18 -11.07 8.97
CA TRP A 72 4.37 -10.23 8.90
C TRP A 72 4.09 -8.77 9.31
N ASP A 73 2.82 -8.38 9.50
CA ASP A 73 2.46 -7.05 9.97
C ASP A 73 2.62 -6.95 11.49
N ARG A 74 3.64 -6.18 11.90
CA ARG A 74 4.02 -5.97 13.30
C ARG A 74 3.38 -4.72 13.90
N GLU A 75 2.83 -3.84 13.08
CA GLU A 75 2.27 -2.55 13.51
C GLU A 75 0.74 -2.65 13.70
N GLY A 76 0.09 -3.54 12.96
CA GLY A 76 -1.33 -3.84 13.08
C GLY A 76 -1.74 -4.27 14.49
N GLN A 77 -2.89 -3.76 14.95
CA GLN A 77 -3.44 -4.01 16.29
C GLN A 77 -4.51 -5.11 16.32
N GLY A 78 -4.77 -5.78 15.18
CA GLY A 78 -5.80 -6.80 15.08
C GLY A 78 -7.22 -6.23 15.06
N ASP A 79 -7.35 -4.93 14.78
CA ASP A 79 -8.61 -4.20 14.78
C ASP A 79 -9.05 -3.77 13.36
N ASP A 80 -10.04 -2.89 13.29
CA ASP A 80 -10.59 -2.34 12.06
C ASP A 80 -9.64 -1.37 11.34
N THR A 81 -8.42 -1.14 11.81
CA THR A 81 -7.41 -0.32 11.13
C THR A 81 -6.28 -1.13 10.51
N SER A 82 -6.27 -2.45 10.70
CA SER A 82 -5.16 -3.35 10.33
C SER A 82 -4.87 -3.40 8.82
N SER A 83 -5.85 -3.15 7.95
CA SER A 83 -5.65 -3.15 6.51
C SER A 83 -6.64 -2.28 5.74
N CYS A 84 -6.41 -2.18 4.42
CA CYS A 84 -7.45 -1.80 3.47
C CYS A 84 -8.55 -2.87 3.37
N TRP A 85 -9.61 -2.59 2.60
CA TRP A 85 -10.68 -3.55 2.32
C TRP A 85 -10.27 -4.53 1.21
N LEU A 86 -10.24 -5.83 1.53
CA LEU A 86 -9.91 -6.93 0.62
C LEU A 86 -11.17 -7.57 0.04
N ARG A 87 -11.16 -7.86 -1.26
CA ARG A 87 -12.28 -8.52 -1.95
C ARG A 87 -12.28 -10.02 -1.67
N VAL A 88 -13.38 -10.54 -1.14
CA VAL A 88 -13.51 -11.98 -0.88
C VAL A 88 -13.89 -12.73 -2.16
N SER A 89 -13.16 -13.79 -2.48
CA SER A 89 -13.51 -14.72 -3.56
C SER A 89 -14.75 -15.54 -3.18
N SER A 90 -15.70 -15.64 -4.10
CA SER A 90 -16.90 -16.48 -3.95
C SER A 90 -16.88 -17.66 -4.91
N SER A 91 -17.64 -18.72 -4.58
CA SER A 91 -17.80 -19.88 -5.46
C SER A 91 -18.55 -19.55 -6.76
N TRP A 92 -19.44 -18.56 -6.72
CA TRP A 92 -20.18 -18.05 -7.86
C TRP A 92 -20.65 -16.62 -7.58
N ALA A 93 -20.42 -15.70 -8.52
CA ALA A 93 -20.90 -14.32 -8.47
C ALA A 93 -21.62 -13.96 -9.78
N GLY A 94 -22.82 -13.42 -9.65
CA GLY A 94 -23.62 -12.83 -10.72
C GLY A 94 -24.19 -11.48 -10.29
N GLU A 95 -24.91 -10.80 -11.19
CA GLU A 95 -25.53 -9.51 -10.89
C GLU A 95 -26.64 -9.69 -9.84
N ARG A 96 -26.35 -9.38 -8.57
CA ARG A 96 -27.26 -9.53 -7.40
C ARG A 96 -27.64 -10.99 -7.04
N TYR A 97 -26.98 -11.98 -7.63
CA TYR A 97 -27.15 -13.41 -7.29
C TYR A 97 -25.78 -14.05 -7.11
N GLY A 98 -25.65 -15.05 -6.24
CA GLY A 98 -24.37 -15.73 -6.02
C GLY A 98 -24.32 -16.51 -4.72
N GLY A 99 -23.22 -17.23 -4.53
CA GLY A 99 -22.84 -17.77 -3.23
C GLY A 99 -22.07 -16.71 -2.44
N VAL A 100 -22.48 -16.42 -1.21
CA VAL A 100 -21.78 -15.46 -0.34
C VAL A 100 -21.51 -16.13 1.00
N ALA A 101 -20.23 -16.27 1.34
CA ALA A 101 -19.78 -16.69 2.65
C ALA A 101 -18.76 -15.65 3.14
N ILE A 102 -19.20 -14.76 4.04
CA ILE A 102 -18.34 -13.71 4.58
C ILE A 102 -17.47 -14.31 5.69
N PRO A 103 -16.12 -14.22 5.57
CA PRO A 103 -15.21 -14.62 6.64
C PRO A 103 -15.47 -13.82 7.92
N ARG A 104 -15.50 -14.50 9.06
CA ARG A 104 -15.70 -13.90 10.38
C ARG A 104 -14.38 -13.45 10.98
N ILE A 105 -14.43 -12.47 11.89
CA ILE A 105 -13.26 -12.02 12.65
C ILE A 105 -12.61 -13.21 13.35
N GLY A 106 -11.29 -13.31 13.25
CA GLY A 106 -10.50 -14.41 13.80
C GLY A 106 -10.35 -15.63 12.88
N MET A 107 -11.06 -15.69 11.74
CA MET A 107 -10.82 -16.75 10.74
C MET A 107 -9.53 -16.49 9.97
N GLU A 108 -8.76 -17.55 9.73
CA GLU A 108 -7.63 -17.53 8.80
C GLU A 108 -8.14 -17.64 7.37
N VAL A 109 -7.61 -16.80 6.47
CA VAL A 109 -7.95 -16.75 5.06
C VAL A 109 -6.69 -16.81 4.21
N LEU A 110 -6.82 -17.37 3.00
CA LEU A 110 -5.81 -17.28 1.96
C LEU A 110 -6.01 -15.95 1.22
N VAL A 111 -4.92 -15.21 1.01
CA VAL A 111 -4.88 -13.92 0.33
C VAL A 111 -3.93 -14.01 -0.86
N THR A 112 -4.41 -13.63 -2.04
CA THR A 112 -3.63 -13.55 -3.27
C THR A 112 -3.32 -12.09 -3.59
N PHE A 113 -2.27 -11.86 -4.37
CA PHE A 113 -1.87 -10.52 -4.81
C PHE A 113 -1.97 -10.41 -6.33
N LEU A 114 -2.74 -9.46 -6.83
CA LEU A 114 -2.92 -9.27 -8.28
C LEU A 114 -1.57 -8.94 -8.93
N GLU A 115 -1.17 -9.73 -9.93
CA GLU A 115 0.16 -9.65 -10.57
C GLU A 115 1.35 -9.78 -9.59
N GLY A 116 1.10 -10.29 -8.38
CA GLY A 116 2.07 -10.34 -7.29
C GLY A 116 2.35 -8.97 -6.64
N ASP A 117 1.49 -7.96 -6.85
CA ASP A 117 1.63 -6.63 -6.27
C ASP A 117 1.19 -6.59 -4.80
N PRO A 118 2.09 -6.33 -3.83
CA PRO A 118 1.74 -6.24 -2.41
C PRO A 118 0.64 -5.22 -2.10
N ASP A 119 0.47 -4.20 -2.96
CA ASP A 119 -0.52 -3.14 -2.79
C ASP A 119 -1.93 -3.56 -3.28
N GLN A 120 -2.07 -4.73 -3.90
CA GLN A 120 -3.32 -5.22 -4.50
C GLN A 120 -3.74 -6.60 -3.97
N PRO A 121 -3.99 -6.74 -2.66
CA PRO A 121 -4.49 -7.98 -2.08
C PRO A 121 -5.96 -8.24 -2.45
N VAL A 122 -6.29 -9.51 -2.65
CA VAL A 122 -7.64 -10.05 -2.86
C VAL A 122 -7.80 -11.27 -1.97
#